data_AF-A0A966UVL9-F1
#
_entry.id   AF-A0A966UVL9-F1
#
_cell.length_a   1.000
_cell.length_b   1.000
_cell.length_c   1.000
_cell.angle_alpha   90.00
_cell.angle_beta   90.00
_cell.angle_gamma   90.00
#
_symmetry.space_group_name_H-M   'P 1'
#
loop_
_entity.id
_entity.type
_entity.pdbx_description
1 polymer ?
#
loop_
_entity_poly.entity_id
_entity_poly.type
_entity_poly.pdbx_seq_one_letter_code
_entity_poly.pdbx_strand_id
1 'polypeptide(L)'
;MTTNRMGAEQSDTIVPPGYGMILLRNRGDNLTFTVTGEARTHAFRFPLRTGMNLLAPGHLKDFSLQGLSAISSNGFVAGSSPADSDQVRILVGQRMETFAFLAGTPPQWVSLQSRYSLPPEEAVIAPATKALEIRKLRPDPDFVIPYVP
;
A
#
# COMPACT_ATOMS: atom_id res chain seq x y z
N MET A 1 -47.53 -29.02 -1.96
CA MET A 1 -46.14 -29.17 -2.43
C MET A 1 -45.82 -27.94 -3.26
N THR A 2 -45.22 -26.92 -2.64
CA THR A 2 -45.08 -25.56 -3.20
C THR A 2 -43.69 -25.42 -3.80
N THR A 3 -43.61 -25.26 -5.12
CA THR A 3 -42.38 -25.05 -5.86
C THR A 3 -41.95 -23.58 -5.74
N ASN A 4 -40.91 -23.32 -4.94
CA ASN A 4 -40.20 -22.04 -4.96
C ASN A 4 -39.47 -21.90 -6.30
N ARG A 5 -40.08 -21.18 -7.25
CA ARG A 5 -39.34 -20.63 -8.40
C ARG A 5 -38.52 -19.45 -7.87
N MET A 6 -37.23 -19.69 -7.58
CA MET A 6 -36.27 -18.59 -7.56
C MET A 6 -36.22 -18.03 -8.98
N GLY A 7 -36.68 -16.79 -9.15
CA GLY A 7 -36.43 -16.04 -10.38
C GLY A 7 -34.93 -15.87 -10.59
N ALA A 8 -34.53 -15.56 -11.82
CA ALA A 8 -33.16 -15.15 -12.12
C ALA A 8 -32.92 -13.76 -11.50
N GLU A 9 -32.68 -13.72 -10.20
CA GLU A 9 -32.11 -12.56 -9.51
C GLU A 9 -30.65 -12.46 -9.98
N GLN A 10 -30.45 -11.86 -11.16
CA GLN A 10 -29.14 -11.38 -11.55
C GLN A 10 -28.84 -10.20 -10.63
N SER A 11 -28.20 -10.52 -9.51
CA SER A 11 -27.74 -9.51 -8.58
C SER A 11 -26.64 -8.71 -9.29
N ASP A 12 -26.98 -7.49 -9.71
CA ASP A 12 -26.04 -6.47 -10.23
C ASP A 12 -25.12 -5.93 -9.13
N THR A 13 -24.81 -6.76 -8.13
CA THR A 13 -23.91 -6.42 -7.05
C THR A 13 -22.49 -6.34 -7.61
N ILE A 14 -22.08 -5.12 -7.90
CA ILE A 14 -20.71 -4.79 -8.26
C ILE A 14 -19.85 -5.09 -7.03
N VAL A 15 -18.85 -5.97 -7.19
CA VAL A 15 -17.83 -6.18 -6.17
C VAL A 15 -17.02 -4.90 -6.06
N PRO A 16 -17.04 -4.19 -4.91
CA PRO A 16 -16.29 -2.95 -4.79
C PRO A 16 -14.78 -3.21 -4.78
N PRO A 17 -13.95 -2.23 -5.16
CA PRO A 17 -12.50 -2.33 -4.98
C PRO A 17 -12.13 -2.68 -3.54
N GLY A 18 -11.17 -3.59 -3.34
CA GLY A 18 -10.77 -4.05 -2.01
C GLY A 18 -11.52 -5.26 -1.46
N TYR A 19 -12.53 -5.75 -2.17
CA TYR A 19 -13.26 -6.97 -1.82
C TYR A 19 -12.91 -8.11 -2.80
N GLY A 20 -13.01 -9.35 -2.32
CA GLY A 20 -12.82 -10.55 -3.12
C GLY A 20 -14.04 -11.47 -3.01
N MET A 21 -14.19 -12.38 -3.97
CA MET A 21 -15.26 -13.38 -3.99
C MET A 21 -14.65 -14.77 -4.06
N ILE A 22 -15.07 -15.67 -3.17
CA ILE A 22 -14.73 -17.09 -3.23
C ILE A 22 -15.96 -17.84 -3.75
N LEU A 23 -15.82 -18.43 -4.94
CA LEU A 23 -16.85 -19.27 -5.54
C LEU A 23 -16.46 -20.74 -5.35
N LEU A 24 -17.34 -21.51 -4.69
CA LEU A 24 -17.23 -22.96 -4.55
C LEU A 24 -18.24 -23.62 -5.49
N ARG A 25 -17.78 -24.50 -6.39
CA ARG A 25 -18.60 -25.12 -7.44
C ARG A 25 -18.53 -26.66 -7.39
N ASN A 26 -19.66 -27.30 -7.73
CA ASN A 26 -19.70 -28.71 -8.12
C ASN A 26 -19.04 -28.94 -9.51
N ARG A 27 -18.16 -29.94 -9.56
CA ARG A 27 -17.11 -30.25 -10.58
C ARG A 27 -17.45 -30.23 -12.09
N GLY A 28 -18.65 -29.90 -12.54
CA GLY A 28 -19.14 -30.21 -13.89
C GLY A 28 -19.15 -29.08 -14.94
N ASP A 29 -18.96 -27.84 -14.54
CA ASP A 29 -19.22 -26.70 -15.43
C ASP A 29 -18.04 -25.73 -15.50
N ASN A 30 -17.80 -25.14 -16.68
CA ASN A 30 -16.79 -24.09 -16.88
C ASN A 30 -17.35 -22.71 -16.47
N LEU A 31 -16.50 -21.87 -15.88
CA LEU A 31 -16.76 -20.45 -15.66
C LEU A 31 -15.97 -19.64 -16.68
N THR A 32 -16.62 -18.67 -17.33
CA THR A 32 -15.94 -17.67 -18.15
C THR A 32 -16.00 -16.35 -17.40
N PHE A 33 -14.87 -15.92 -16.86
CA PHE A 33 -14.73 -14.59 -16.27
C PHE A 33 -14.34 -13.61 -17.36
N THR A 34 -15.16 -12.60 -17.59
CA THR A 34 -14.79 -11.45 -18.42
C THR A 34 -14.37 -10.33 -17.50
N VAL A 35 -13.06 -10.18 -17.29
CA VAL A 35 -12.51 -8.98 -16.65
C VAL A 35 -12.47 -7.89 -17.71
N THR A 36 -13.35 -6.91 -17.61
CA THR A 36 -13.32 -5.72 -18.48
C THR A 36 -12.18 -4.81 -18.04
N GLY A 37 -11.04 -4.94 -18.70
CA GLY A 37 -9.85 -4.13 -18.47
C GLY A 37 -8.59 -4.89 -18.85
N GLU A 38 -7.57 -4.19 -19.30
CA GLU A 38 -6.25 -4.78 -19.51
C GLU A 38 -5.52 -4.85 -18.16
N ALA A 39 -4.90 -5.99 -17.86
CA ALA A 39 -3.94 -6.07 -16.76
C ALA A 39 -2.80 -5.09 -17.05
N ARG A 40 -2.61 -4.08 -16.19
CA ARG A 40 -1.53 -3.10 -16.39
C ARG A 40 -0.19 -3.84 -16.39
N THR A 41 0.56 -3.67 -17.47
CA THR A 41 1.91 -4.24 -17.64
C THR A 41 3.01 -3.30 -17.14
N HIS A 42 2.64 -2.18 -16.52
CA HIS A 42 3.56 -1.12 -16.09
C HIS A 42 3.26 -0.68 -14.65
N ALA A 43 4.32 -0.30 -13.93
CA ALA A 43 4.21 0.15 -12.55
C ALA A 43 3.54 1.54 -12.44
N PHE A 44 2.94 1.81 -11.27
CA PHE A 44 2.35 3.12 -10.99
C PHE A 44 3.45 4.13 -10.64
N ARG A 45 3.47 5.25 -11.37
CA ARG A 45 4.34 6.39 -11.07
C ARG A 45 3.62 7.36 -10.15
N PHE A 46 4.29 7.76 -9.08
CA PHE A 46 3.80 8.72 -8.10
C PHE A 46 4.86 9.80 -7.86
N PRO A 47 5.02 10.79 -8.76
CA PRO A 47 6.05 11.81 -8.60
C PRO A 47 5.91 12.52 -7.25
N LEU A 48 6.94 12.41 -6.41
CA LEU A 48 6.97 13.06 -5.11
C LEU A 48 7.69 14.41 -5.22
N ARG A 49 7.10 15.45 -4.66
CA ARG A 49 7.69 16.79 -4.59
C ARG A 49 8.39 16.98 -3.25
N THR A 50 9.31 17.94 -3.17
CA THR A 50 9.83 18.39 -1.87
C THR A 50 8.68 18.88 -0.99
N GLY A 51 8.75 18.58 0.31
CA GLY A 51 7.69 18.88 1.26
C GLY A 51 6.73 17.71 1.43
N MET A 52 5.46 18.02 1.68
CA MET A 52 4.44 17.02 2.00
C MET A 52 3.76 16.48 0.74
N ASN A 53 3.65 15.17 0.65
CA ASN A 53 2.93 14.45 -0.40
C ASN A 53 1.92 13.52 0.26
N LEU A 54 0.73 13.41 -0.33
CA LEU A 54 -0.26 12.42 0.07
C LEU A 54 -0.20 11.26 -0.93
N LEU A 55 0.06 10.05 -0.43
CA LEU A 55 0.16 8.85 -1.24
C LEU A 55 -0.92 7.85 -0.80
N ALA A 56 -1.85 7.52 -1.68
CA ALA A 56 -2.78 6.42 -1.51
C ALA A 56 -2.29 5.22 -2.35
N PRO A 57 -1.69 4.19 -1.74
CA PRO A 57 -1.18 3.04 -2.46
C PRO A 57 -2.34 2.21 -3.03
N GLY A 58 -2.12 1.62 -4.21
CA GLY A 58 -3.11 0.76 -4.86
C GLY A 58 -3.18 -0.67 -4.30
N HIS A 59 -2.39 -1.01 -3.29
CA HIS A 59 -2.33 -2.36 -2.73
C HIS A 59 -3.54 -2.60 -1.82
N LEU A 60 -4.19 -3.76 -1.98
CA LEU A 60 -5.29 -4.20 -1.12
C LEU A 60 -4.81 -4.94 0.14
N LYS A 61 -3.50 -5.07 0.30
CA LYS A 61 -2.85 -5.75 1.43
C LYS A 61 -1.96 -4.75 2.15
N ASP A 62 -1.93 -4.84 3.47
CA ASP A 62 -1.02 -4.07 4.28
C ASP A 62 0.42 -4.31 3.83
N PHE A 63 1.24 -3.26 3.86
CA PHE A 63 2.58 -3.27 3.29
C PHE A 63 3.55 -2.59 4.23
N SER A 64 4.83 -2.97 4.16
CA SER A 64 5.89 -2.26 4.87
C SER A 64 6.36 -1.04 4.08
N LEU A 65 6.99 -0.06 4.74
CA LEU A 65 7.65 1.05 4.02
C LEU A 65 8.71 0.53 3.03
N GLN A 66 9.40 -0.56 3.35
CA GLN A 66 10.30 -1.23 2.42
C GLN A 66 9.54 -1.86 1.23
N GLY A 67 8.36 -2.44 1.48
CA GLY A 67 7.45 -2.94 0.45
C GLY A 67 6.91 -1.85 -0.49
N LEU A 68 6.82 -0.59 -0.04
CA LEU A 68 6.59 0.57 -0.92
C LEU A 68 7.83 1.01 -1.69
N SER A 69 8.96 0.32 -1.54
CA SER A 69 10.26 0.78 -2.02
C SER A 69 10.65 2.15 -1.44
N ALA A 70 10.30 2.44 -0.19
CA ALA A 70 10.76 3.64 0.51
C ALA A 70 12.19 3.43 1.05
N ILE A 71 13.15 3.31 0.14
CA ILE A 71 14.56 2.97 0.41
C ILE A 71 15.50 3.95 -0.31
N SER A 72 16.77 4.02 0.12
CA SER A 72 17.74 4.98 -0.44
C SER A 72 17.96 4.82 -1.95
N SER A 73 17.95 3.58 -2.46
CA SER A 73 18.09 3.32 -3.90
C SER A 73 16.89 3.81 -4.73
N ASN A 74 15.78 4.16 -4.07
CA ASN A 74 14.57 4.71 -4.69
C ASN A 74 14.31 6.14 -4.17
N GLY A 75 15.38 6.93 -4.05
CA GLY A 75 15.28 8.36 -3.81
C GLY A 75 14.97 8.80 -2.38
N PHE A 76 14.87 7.90 -1.39
CA PHE A 76 14.67 8.29 0.01
C PHE A 76 15.96 8.75 0.68
N VAL A 77 15.90 9.93 1.32
CA VAL A 77 17.05 10.57 1.94
C VAL A 77 17.13 10.16 3.40
N ALA A 78 18.18 9.40 3.74
CA ALA A 78 18.51 9.07 5.11
C ALA A 78 19.29 10.21 5.78
N GLY A 79 18.91 10.56 7.01
CA GLY A 79 19.52 11.65 7.78
C GLY A 79 20.08 11.18 9.12
N SER A 80 21.04 11.91 9.70
CA SER A 80 21.52 11.66 11.07
C SER A 80 20.51 12.08 12.15
N SER A 81 19.49 12.85 11.77
CA SER A 81 18.41 13.32 12.63
C SER A 81 17.06 13.23 11.89
N PRO A 82 15.93 13.27 12.62
CA PRO A 82 14.61 13.38 11.98
C PRO A 82 14.43 14.65 11.15
N ALA A 83 15.10 15.75 11.49
CA ALA A 83 14.95 17.02 10.78
C ALA A 83 15.52 16.94 9.34
N ASP A 84 16.60 16.18 9.19
CA ASP A 84 17.39 16.03 7.97
C ASP A 84 17.16 14.67 7.29
N SER A 85 16.05 13.99 7.60
CA SER A 85 15.60 12.78 6.91
C SER A 85 14.22 12.93 6.28
N ASP A 86 13.96 12.08 5.28
CA ASP A 86 12.60 11.86 4.81
C ASP A 86 11.76 11.21 5.92
N GLN A 87 10.48 11.58 5.94
CA GLN A 87 9.55 11.09 6.96
C GLN A 87 8.29 10.53 6.32
N VAL A 88 7.71 9.51 6.97
CA VAL A 88 6.38 9.01 6.64
C VAL A 88 5.49 9.11 7.86
N ARG A 89 4.26 9.58 7.67
CA ARG A 89 3.25 9.64 8.72
C ARG A 89 2.07 8.76 8.34
N ILE A 90 1.66 7.95 9.31
CA ILE A 90 0.67 6.89 9.11
C ILE A 90 -0.39 7.04 10.19
N LEU A 91 -1.66 6.96 9.79
CA LEU A 91 -2.77 6.95 10.72
C LEU A 91 -2.96 5.54 11.31
N VAL A 92 -2.48 5.35 12.54
CA VAL A 92 -2.63 4.11 13.32
C VAL A 92 -3.72 4.33 14.37
N GLY A 93 -4.83 3.59 14.25
CA GLY A 93 -6.04 3.89 15.02
C GLY A 93 -6.53 5.32 14.76
N GLN A 94 -6.55 6.15 15.80
CA GLN A 94 -6.91 7.58 15.74
C GLN A 94 -5.70 8.53 15.86
N ARG A 95 -4.47 8.01 15.80
CA ARG A 95 -3.24 8.80 16.00
C ARG A 95 -2.37 8.76 14.75
N MET A 96 -1.73 9.89 14.45
CA MET A 96 -0.64 9.94 13.48
C MET A 96 0.68 9.51 14.14
N GLU A 97 1.24 8.41 13.65
CA GLU A 97 2.62 8.00 13.95
C GLU A 97 3.56 8.58 12.89
N THR A 98 4.80 8.88 13.27
CA THR A 98 5.80 9.48 12.37
C THR A 98 7.07 8.67 12.41
N PHE A 99 7.51 8.26 11.23
CA PHE A 99 8.70 7.48 11.01
C PHE A 99 9.70 8.35 10.27
N ALA A 100 10.95 8.34 10.71
CA ALA A 100 12.05 9.04 10.07
C ALA A 100 13.03 8.02 9.48
N PHE A 101 13.54 8.27 8.27
CA PHE A 101 14.53 7.41 7.63
C PHE A 101 15.92 7.80 8.10
N LEU A 102 16.44 7.12 9.12
CA LEU A 102 17.69 7.49 9.75
C LEU A 102 18.89 6.77 9.14
N ALA A 103 20.01 7.48 9.05
CA ALA A 103 21.28 6.96 8.59
C ALA A 103 21.79 5.84 9.52
N GLY A 104 22.42 4.84 8.92
CA GLY A 104 22.93 3.63 9.56
C GLY A 104 23.50 2.70 8.50
N THR A 105 23.95 1.50 8.89
CA THR A 105 24.46 0.50 7.95
C THR A 105 23.68 -0.82 8.11
N PRO A 106 22.58 -1.03 7.36
CA PRO A 106 21.94 -0.11 6.41
C PRO A 106 21.08 0.99 7.08
N PRO A 107 20.66 2.05 6.37
CA PRO A 107 19.68 3.02 6.87
C PRO A 107 18.33 2.37 7.21
N GLN A 108 17.60 2.93 8.19
CA GLN A 108 16.38 2.30 8.73
C GLN A 108 15.27 3.31 9.04
N TRP A 109 14.02 2.86 8.94
CA TRP A 109 12.86 3.63 9.39
C TRP A 109 12.68 3.50 10.90
N VAL A 110 12.65 4.63 11.61
CA VAL A 110 12.55 4.67 13.08
C VAL A 110 11.32 5.47 13.51
N SER A 111 10.51 4.88 14.39
CA SER A 111 9.37 5.59 15.01
C SER A 111 9.86 6.67 15.98
N LEU A 112 9.34 7.89 15.80
CA LEU A 112 9.66 9.02 16.68
C LEU A 112 8.87 8.99 18.00
N GLN A 113 7.76 8.26 18.05
CA GLN A 113 6.83 8.25 19.18
C GLN A 113 7.12 7.13 20.17
N SER A 114 7.39 5.92 19.68
CA SER A 114 7.45 4.72 20.50
C SER A 114 8.87 4.32 20.91
N ARG A 115 9.92 4.82 20.22
CA ARG A 115 11.32 4.34 20.36
C ARG A 115 11.48 2.80 20.31
N TYR A 116 10.44 2.07 19.87
CA TYR A 116 10.49 0.64 19.62
C TYR A 116 11.07 0.42 18.22
N SER A 117 12.18 -0.30 18.15
CA SER A 117 12.76 -0.83 16.91
C SER A 117 12.20 -2.22 16.66
N LEU A 118 11.29 -2.36 15.70
CA LEU A 118 11.02 -3.65 15.08
C LEU A 118 12.07 -3.89 13.98
N PRO A 119 12.42 -5.15 13.65
CA PRO A 119 13.38 -5.46 12.60
C PRO A 119 12.95 -4.86 11.25
N PRO A 120 13.90 -4.40 10.41
CA PRO A 120 13.65 -3.56 9.24
C PRO A 120 12.75 -4.22 8.16
N GLU A 121 12.67 -5.54 8.13
CA GLU A 121 11.78 -6.30 7.24
C GLU A 121 10.30 -6.34 7.70
N GLU A 122 9.99 -5.94 8.95
CA GLU A 122 8.64 -5.98 9.55
C GLU A 122 8.15 -4.62 10.10
N ALA A 123 9.00 -3.59 10.15
CA ALA A 123 8.89 -2.58 11.21
C ALA A 123 7.73 -1.58 11.12
N VAL A 124 7.18 -1.32 9.92
CA VAL A 124 6.14 -0.31 9.77
C VAL A 124 5.10 -0.79 8.77
N ILE A 125 4.10 -1.49 9.28
CA ILE A 125 2.95 -1.94 8.50
C ILE A 125 2.01 -0.76 8.32
N ALA A 126 1.96 -0.25 7.09
CA ALA A 126 0.98 0.73 6.66
C ALA A 126 -0.27 -0.02 6.17
N PRO A 127 -1.46 0.36 6.66
CA PRO A 127 -2.70 -0.31 6.27
C PRO A 127 -3.05 0.00 4.82
N ALA A 128 -3.46 -1.05 4.08
CA ALA A 128 -3.88 -0.96 2.68
C ALA A 128 -4.96 0.10 2.40
N THR A 129 -5.80 0.36 3.40
CA THR A 129 -7.01 1.17 3.30
C THR A 129 -6.79 2.65 3.57
N LYS A 130 -5.55 3.08 3.82
CA LYS A 130 -5.25 4.48 4.22
C LYS A 130 -4.20 5.11 3.34
N ALA A 131 -4.33 6.43 3.16
CA ALA A 131 -3.29 7.25 2.58
C ALA A 131 -2.18 7.52 3.60
N LEU A 132 -0.97 7.72 3.09
CA LEU A 132 0.24 8.05 3.82
C LEU A 132 0.65 9.49 3.52
N GLU A 133 1.14 10.19 4.53
CA GLU A 133 1.81 11.47 4.32
C GLU A 133 3.32 11.24 4.21
N ILE A 134 3.93 11.58 3.07
CA ILE A 134 5.37 11.48 2.86
C ILE A 134 5.97 12.88 2.81
N ARG A 135 6.84 13.17 3.78
CA ARG A 135 7.69 14.36 3.76
C ARG A 135 8.99 14.02 3.05
N LYS A 136 9.23 14.68 1.93
CA LYS A 136 10.47 14.55 1.15
C LYS A 136 11.36 15.77 1.33
N LEU A 137 12.65 15.56 1.51
CA LEU A 137 13.67 16.61 1.49
C LEU A 137 14.07 16.98 0.06
N ARG A 138 14.04 16.01 -0.85
CA ARG A 138 14.35 16.17 -2.27
C ARG A 138 13.21 15.59 -3.11
N PRO A 139 12.88 16.21 -4.25
CA PRO A 139 11.86 15.66 -5.11
C PRO A 139 12.32 14.30 -5.67
N ASP A 140 11.36 13.44 -5.93
CA ASP A 140 11.56 12.17 -6.62
C ASP A 140 10.54 12.05 -7.76
N PRO A 141 10.86 12.57 -8.96
CA PRO A 141 9.92 12.62 -10.07
C PRO A 141 9.59 11.24 -10.64
N ASP A 142 10.44 10.24 -10.37
CA ASP A 142 10.34 8.89 -10.89
C ASP A 142 9.97 7.88 -9.81
N PHE A 143 9.50 8.33 -8.64
CA PHE A 143 9.08 7.43 -7.58
C PHE A 143 8.00 6.47 -8.09
N VAL A 144 8.33 5.18 -8.04
CA VAL A 144 7.50 4.08 -8.53
C VAL A 144 7.34 3.08 -7.41
N ILE A 145 6.12 2.57 -7.25
CA ILE A 145 5.86 1.41 -6.39
C ILE A 145 5.88 0.18 -7.30
N PRO A 146 6.83 -0.75 -7.11
CA PRO A 146 6.91 -1.95 -7.93
C PRO A 146 5.69 -2.84 -7.71
N TYR A 147 5.29 -3.55 -8.76
CA TYR A 147 4.28 -4.61 -8.64
C TYR A 147 4.87 -5.76 -7.82
N VAL A 148 4.21 -6.10 -6.71
CA VAL A 148 4.51 -7.31 -5.94
C VAL A 148 3.50 -8.37 -6.37
N PRO A 149 3.91 -9.41 -7.11
CA PRO A 149 3.02 -10.48 -7.57
C PRO A 149 2.42 -11.30 -6.41
#